data_AF-A0A1Q8BGH3-F1
#
_entry.id   AF-A0A1Q8BGH3-F1
#
_cell.length_a   1.000
_cell.length_b   1.000
_cell.length_c   1.000
_cell.angle_alpha   90.00
_cell.angle_beta   90.00
_cell.angle_gamma   90.00
#
_symmetry.space_group_name_H-M   'P 1'
#
loop_
_entity.id
_entity.type
_entity.pdbx_description
1 polymer ?
#
loop_
_entity_poly.entity_id
_entity_poly.type
_entity_poly.pdbx_seq_one_letter_code
_entity_poly.pdbx_strand_id
1 'polypeptide(L)'
;MIPTKHSVSWRDYSWPIFFTIGFVAIIVLLESRRALAGAFDGLRGGTQPGLLLAYAGTFLLVGAQFYTLVKRSAWIGLIKKAGGVRPWLSIHIALSFLGLISLLVHAGFPYRFNSDELVSHGLAGLTTWLLIASAASGVFGRYLYKRLPAMKRIFGYWKPSHLAITGLLFFAASIHMTTAFGN
;
A
#
# COMPACT_ATOMS: atom_id res chain seq x y z
N MET A 1 20.65 -30.95 28.23
CA MET A 1 20.11 -29.73 27.58
C MET A 1 18.64 -29.97 27.29
N ILE A 2 17.73 -29.23 27.93
CA ILE A 2 16.29 -29.33 27.68
C ILE A 2 15.96 -28.32 26.57
N PRO A 3 15.36 -28.72 25.43
CA PRO A 3 14.99 -27.77 24.40
C PRO A 3 13.81 -26.93 24.89
N THR A 4 13.97 -25.61 24.92
CA THR A 4 12.90 -24.68 25.30
C THR A 4 11.82 -24.69 24.21
N LYS A 5 10.59 -25.05 24.60
CA LYS A 5 9.41 -25.04 23.74
C LYS A 5 9.13 -23.59 23.33
N HIS A 6 9.47 -23.23 22.09
CA HIS A 6 9.11 -21.93 21.52
C HIS A 6 7.57 -21.84 21.48
N SER A 7 6.98 -21.04 22.37
CA SER A 7 5.53 -20.82 22.37
C SER A 7 5.20 -19.96 21.15
N VAL A 8 4.60 -20.56 20.14
CA VAL A 8 4.15 -19.83 18.95
C VAL A 8 2.98 -18.93 19.39
N SER A 9 3.14 -17.62 19.22
CA SER A 9 2.14 -16.64 19.62
C SER A 9 1.13 -16.44 18.50
N TRP A 10 -0.15 -16.23 18.82
CA TRP A 10 -1.18 -15.86 17.84
C TRP A 10 -0.81 -14.61 17.00
N ARG A 11 0.09 -13.76 17.52
CA ARG A 11 0.66 -12.60 16.80
C ARG A 11 1.64 -12.96 15.68
N ASP A 12 2.15 -14.20 15.66
CA ASP A 12 3.05 -14.70 14.62
C ASP A 12 2.29 -15.12 13.36
N TYR A 13 1.00 -15.46 13.50
CA TYR A 13 0.12 -15.89 12.40
C TYR A 13 -0.81 -14.81 11.86
N SER A 14 -0.99 -13.68 12.56
CA SER A 14 -1.86 -12.60 12.07
C SER A 14 -1.40 -12.06 10.72
N TRP A 15 -0.09 -11.99 10.45
CA TRP A 15 0.46 -11.48 9.19
C TRP A 15 0.22 -12.35 7.95
N PRO A 16 0.48 -13.69 7.96
CA PRO A 16 0.08 -14.54 6.84
C PRO A 16 -1.44 -14.58 6.69
N ILE A 17 -2.22 -14.52 7.77
CA ILE A 17 -3.69 -14.46 7.69
C ILE A 17 -4.14 -13.19 6.96
N PHE A 18 -3.65 -12.00 7.32
CA PHE A 18 -4.01 -10.77 6.61
C PHE A 18 -3.49 -10.74 5.17
N PHE A 19 -2.31 -11.29 4.91
CA PHE A 19 -1.73 -11.34 3.57
C PHE A 19 -2.49 -12.30 2.65
N THR A 20 -2.80 -13.50 3.14
CA THR A 20 -3.58 -14.50 2.42
C THR A 20 -5.02 -14.05 2.27
N ILE A 21 -5.64 -13.44 3.29
CA ILE A 21 -6.99 -12.86 3.16
C ILE A 21 -6.99 -11.71 2.16
N GLY A 22 -6.02 -10.80 2.19
CA GLY A 22 -5.93 -9.68 1.24
C GLY A 22 -5.66 -10.15 -0.19
N PHE A 23 -4.75 -11.10 -0.38
CA PHE A 23 -4.41 -11.66 -1.68
C PHE A 23 -5.53 -12.54 -2.25
N VAL A 24 -6.14 -13.40 -1.44
CA VAL A 24 -7.32 -14.20 -1.80
C VAL A 24 -8.52 -13.30 -2.03
N ALA A 25 -8.73 -12.24 -1.24
CA ALA A 25 -9.76 -11.25 -1.52
C ALA A 25 -9.50 -10.59 -2.88
N ILE A 26 -8.28 -10.14 -3.18
CA ILE A 26 -7.95 -9.57 -4.50
C ILE A 26 -8.21 -10.58 -5.63
N ILE A 27 -7.79 -11.84 -5.50
CA ILE A 27 -8.01 -12.89 -6.52
C ILE A 27 -9.50 -13.25 -6.67
N VAL A 28 -10.22 -13.44 -5.56
CA VAL A 28 -11.66 -13.77 -5.55
C VAL A 28 -12.48 -12.59 -6.06
N LEU A 29 -12.09 -11.36 -5.75
CA LEU A 29 -12.64 -10.14 -6.35
C LEU A 29 -12.33 -10.10 -7.86
N LEU A 30 -11.12 -10.46 -8.30
CA LEU A 30 -10.77 -10.56 -9.72
C LEU A 30 -11.54 -11.65 -10.49
N GLU A 31 -12.07 -12.68 -9.83
CA GLU A 31 -12.88 -13.74 -10.46
C GLU A 31 -14.38 -13.40 -10.45
N SER A 32 -14.85 -12.67 -9.42
CA SER A 32 -16.27 -12.31 -9.21
C SER A 32 -16.76 -11.10 -10.02
N ARG A 33 -16.06 -10.75 -11.10
CA ARG A 33 -16.15 -9.45 -11.80
C ARG A 33 -17.55 -8.99 -12.20
N ARG A 34 -18.43 -9.90 -12.61
CA ARG A 34 -19.76 -9.53 -13.08
C ARG A 34 -20.79 -9.31 -11.97
N ALA A 35 -20.67 -9.99 -10.84
CA ALA A 35 -21.64 -9.92 -9.75
C ALA A 35 -21.42 -8.70 -8.84
N LEU A 36 -20.17 -8.28 -8.66
CA LEU A 36 -19.80 -7.17 -7.78
C LEU A 36 -19.58 -5.84 -8.48
N ALA A 37 -19.49 -5.81 -9.82
CA ALA A 37 -19.23 -4.58 -10.58
C ALA A 37 -20.24 -3.45 -10.28
N GLY A 38 -21.53 -3.78 -10.08
CA GLY A 38 -22.54 -2.78 -9.74
C GLY A 38 -22.49 -2.29 -8.29
N ALA A 39 -21.94 -3.07 -7.35
CA ALA A 39 -21.96 -2.75 -5.92
C ALA A 39 -21.02 -1.59 -5.55
N PHE A 40 -19.99 -1.35 -6.36
CA PHE A 40 -18.96 -0.32 -6.10
C PHE A 40 -19.08 0.91 -7.02
N ASP A 41 -20.08 0.97 -7.89
CA ASP A 41 -20.23 2.05 -8.87
C ASP A 41 -20.40 3.43 -8.20
N GLY A 42 -20.98 3.49 -7.00
CA GLY A 42 -21.12 4.72 -6.21
C GLY A 42 -19.86 5.13 -5.44
N LEU A 43 -18.82 4.30 -5.41
CA LEU A 43 -17.57 4.52 -4.65
C LEU A 43 -16.37 4.82 -5.56
N ARG A 44 -16.55 4.79 -6.88
CA ARG A 44 -15.50 5.06 -7.87
C ARG A 44 -15.34 6.55 -8.16
N GLY A 45 -14.23 6.91 -8.80
CA GLY A 45 -13.96 8.25 -9.30
C GLY A 45 -15.08 8.79 -10.19
N GLY A 46 -15.34 10.10 -10.09
CA GLY A 46 -16.48 10.76 -10.74
C GLY A 46 -17.76 10.76 -9.89
N THR A 47 -17.73 10.21 -8.66
CA THR A 47 -18.83 10.27 -7.69
C THR A 47 -18.39 10.95 -6.39
N GLN A 48 -19.34 11.54 -5.66
CA GLN A 48 -19.03 12.21 -4.38
C GLN A 48 -18.47 11.24 -3.32
N PRO A 49 -19.04 10.03 -3.10
CA PRO A 49 -18.48 9.09 -2.15
C PRO A 49 -17.10 8.57 -2.59
N GLY A 50 -16.89 8.40 -3.89
CA GLY A 50 -15.57 8.06 -4.43
C GLY A 50 -14.52 9.15 -4.20
N LEU A 51 -14.91 10.43 -4.25
CA LEU A 51 -14.01 11.53 -3.92
C LEU A 51 -13.61 11.53 -2.42
N LEU A 52 -14.56 11.25 -1.52
CA LEU A 52 -14.25 11.09 -0.09
C LEU A 52 -13.26 9.95 0.16
N LEU A 53 -13.43 8.82 -0.55
CA LEU A 53 -12.47 7.71 -0.52
C LEU A 53 -11.08 8.14 -1.03
N ALA A 54 -11.00 8.96 -2.08
CA ALA A 54 -9.75 9.49 -2.57
C ALA A 54 -9.01 10.32 -1.52
N TYR A 55 -9.71 11.25 -0.87
CA TYR A 55 -9.11 12.06 0.20
C TYR A 55 -8.70 11.21 1.39
N ALA A 56 -9.58 10.34 1.88
CA ALA A 56 -9.29 9.46 3.01
C ALA A 56 -8.07 8.56 2.71
N GLY A 57 -8.04 7.92 1.54
CA GLY A 57 -6.93 7.09 1.09
C GLY A 57 -5.62 7.87 0.97
N THR A 58 -5.66 9.08 0.43
CA THR A 58 -4.49 9.97 0.31
C THR A 58 -3.95 10.37 1.68
N PHE A 59 -4.80 10.79 2.61
CA PHE A 59 -4.39 11.14 3.98
C PHE A 59 -3.75 9.95 4.71
N LEU A 60 -4.28 8.74 4.52
CA LEU A 60 -3.69 7.52 5.09
C LEU A 60 -2.30 7.25 4.51
N LEU A 61 -2.09 7.38 3.20
CA LEU A 61 -0.78 7.19 2.57
C LEU A 61 0.24 8.26 2.98
N VAL A 62 -0.17 9.52 3.09
CA VAL A 62 0.67 10.61 3.59
C VAL A 62 1.03 10.37 5.06
N GLY A 63 0.04 10.01 5.88
CA GLY A 63 0.23 9.63 7.29
C GLY A 63 1.22 8.47 7.45
N ALA A 64 1.18 7.48 6.55
CA ALA A 64 2.13 6.38 6.55
C ALA A 64 3.58 6.85 6.36
N GLN A 65 3.83 7.97 5.68
CA GLN A 65 5.19 8.49 5.46
C GLN A 65 5.84 9.06 6.72
N PHE A 66 5.06 9.35 7.77
CA PHE A 66 5.61 9.78 9.06
C PHE A 66 6.57 8.76 9.66
N TYR A 67 6.46 7.47 9.32
CA TYR A 67 7.47 6.48 9.70
C TYR A 67 8.87 6.84 9.20
N THR A 68 9.02 7.36 7.98
CA THR A 68 10.32 7.78 7.44
C THR A 68 10.88 8.98 8.21
N LEU A 69 10.01 9.94 8.57
CA LEU A 69 10.38 11.09 9.40
C LEU A 69 10.85 10.63 10.78
N VAL A 70 10.06 9.80 11.46
CA VAL A 70 10.39 9.25 12.80
C VAL A 70 11.68 8.45 12.75
N LYS A 71 11.87 7.60 11.74
CA LYS A 71 13.09 6.79 11.60
C LYS A 71 14.35 7.63 11.37
N ARG A 72 14.22 8.80 10.74
CA ARG A 72 15.34 9.69 10.41
C ARG A 72 15.50 10.88 11.37
N SER A 73 14.57 11.09 12.29
CA SER A 73 14.61 12.26 13.18
C SER A 73 15.63 12.10 14.32
N ALA A 74 16.18 13.23 14.77
CA ALA A 74 17.07 13.32 15.92
C ALA A 74 16.38 13.06 17.27
N TRP A 75 15.05 12.86 17.29
CA TRP A 75 14.23 12.69 18.50
C TRP A 75 14.23 11.25 19.04
N ILE A 76 15.39 10.59 18.96
CA ILE A 76 15.60 9.20 19.37
C ILE A 76 15.13 8.96 20.81
N GLY A 77 15.23 9.96 21.69
CA GLY A 77 14.76 9.90 23.07
C GLY A 77 13.24 9.71 23.23
N LEU A 78 12.43 10.49 22.51
CA LEU A 78 10.96 10.35 22.54
C LEU A 78 10.51 9.04 21.88
N ILE A 79 11.16 8.65 20.79
CA ILE A 79 10.85 7.41 20.06
C ILE A 79 11.12 6.19 20.93
N LYS A 80 12.19 6.18 21.72
CA LYS A 80 12.48 5.12 22.69
C LYS A 80 11.38 5.01 23.76
N LYS A 81 10.85 6.13 24.26
CA LYS A 81 9.71 6.13 25.20
C LYS A 81 8.42 5.60 24.57
N ALA A 82 8.21 5.83 23.28
CA ALA A 82 7.05 5.34 22.52
C ALA A 82 7.21 3.89 22.00
N GLY A 83 8.08 3.07 22.60
CA GLY A 83 8.28 1.66 22.21
C GLY A 83 9.23 1.44 21.02
N GLY A 84 10.02 2.45 20.64
CA GLY A 84 11.00 2.38 19.57
C GLY A 84 10.39 2.45 18.18
N VAL A 85 11.14 2.03 17.16
CA VAL A 85 10.72 2.13 15.73
C VAL A 85 9.69 1.06 15.33
N ARG A 86 9.53 -0.01 16.11
CA ARG A 86 8.68 -1.17 15.78
C ARG A 86 7.17 -0.83 15.68
N PRO A 87 6.57 -0.10 16.64
CA PRO A 87 5.17 0.33 16.53
C PRO A 87 4.93 1.21 15.31
N TRP A 88 5.82 2.17 15.04
CA TRP A 88 5.74 3.05 13.88
C TRP A 88 5.77 2.30 12.54
N LEU A 89 6.57 1.24 12.44
CA LEU A 89 6.55 0.37 11.26
C LEU A 89 5.19 -0.34 11.12
N SER A 90 4.57 -0.74 12.23
CA SER A 90 3.25 -1.40 12.20
C SER A 90 2.16 -0.41 11.78
N ILE A 91 2.20 0.83 12.29
CA ILE A 91 1.31 1.93 11.89
C ILE A 91 1.48 2.24 10.40
N HIS A 92 2.72 2.37 9.91
CA HIS A 92 3.00 2.57 8.50
C HIS A 92 2.35 1.51 7.61
N ILE A 93 2.48 0.24 7.99
CA ILE A 93 1.90 -0.86 7.21
C ILE A 93 0.36 -0.80 7.24
N ALA A 94 -0.24 -0.58 8.41
CA ALA A 94 -1.69 -0.50 8.53
C ALA A 94 -2.27 0.66 7.70
N LEU A 95 -1.71 1.86 7.84
CA LEU A 95 -2.12 3.03 7.08
C LEU A 95 -1.90 2.83 5.57
N SER A 96 -0.79 2.21 5.17
CA SER A 96 -0.51 1.91 3.76
C SER A 96 -1.53 0.95 3.15
N PHE A 97 -1.94 -0.09 3.88
CA PHE A 97 -2.96 -1.04 3.41
C PHE A 97 -4.35 -0.43 3.34
N LEU A 98 -4.75 0.34 4.36
CA LEU A 98 -6.05 1.04 4.34
C LEU A 98 -6.08 2.08 3.20
N GLY A 99 -5.00 2.83 3.02
CA GLY A 99 -4.85 3.77 1.91
C GLY A 99 -4.91 3.09 0.55
N LEU A 100 -4.21 1.97 0.38
CA LEU A 100 -4.25 1.13 -0.83
C LEU A 100 -5.68 0.70 -1.17
N ILE A 101 -6.41 0.12 -0.22
CA ILE A 101 -7.76 -0.38 -0.44
C ILE A 101 -8.68 0.76 -0.86
N SER A 102 -8.68 1.88 -0.11
CA SER A 102 -9.52 3.04 -0.41
C SER A 102 -9.26 3.60 -1.81
N LEU A 103 -7.99 3.70 -2.21
CA LEU A 103 -7.62 4.24 -3.52
C LEU A 103 -7.87 3.26 -4.67
N LEU A 104 -7.75 1.94 -4.46
CA LEU A 104 -8.15 0.95 -5.46
C LEU A 104 -9.66 0.98 -5.70
N VAL A 105 -10.46 1.11 -4.63
CA VAL A 105 -11.93 1.26 -4.76
C VAL A 105 -12.26 2.56 -5.48
N HIS A 106 -11.61 3.68 -5.12
CA HIS A 106 -11.74 4.94 -5.84
C HIS A 106 -11.39 4.80 -7.33
N ALA A 107 -10.32 4.09 -7.66
CA ALA A 107 -9.92 3.84 -9.05
C ALA A 107 -10.91 2.92 -9.82
N GLY A 108 -11.92 2.35 -9.14
CA GLY A 108 -12.81 1.34 -9.72
C GLY A 108 -12.09 0.03 -10.03
N PHE A 109 -10.91 -0.20 -9.44
CA PHE A 109 -10.11 -1.39 -9.64
C PHE A 109 -10.70 -2.58 -8.87
N PRO A 110 -10.74 -3.79 -9.44
CA PRO A 110 -10.33 -4.16 -10.81
C PRO A 110 -11.46 -4.11 -11.86
N TYR A 111 -12.65 -3.64 -11.50
CA TYR A 111 -13.88 -3.93 -12.24
C TYR A 111 -14.22 -2.95 -13.37
N ARG A 112 -13.86 -1.68 -13.22
CA ARG A 112 -14.15 -0.59 -14.16
C ARG A 112 -12.90 0.24 -14.48
N PHE A 113 -11.74 -0.25 -14.09
CA PHE A 113 -10.47 0.43 -14.29
C PHE A 113 -9.95 0.20 -15.72
N ASN A 114 -9.87 1.27 -16.50
CA ASN A 114 -9.28 1.24 -17.84
C ASN A 114 -7.75 1.19 -17.72
N SER A 115 -7.19 -0.01 -17.71
CA SER A 115 -5.75 -0.25 -17.52
C SER A 115 -4.89 0.09 -18.74
N ASP A 116 -5.52 0.34 -19.88
CA ASP A 116 -4.97 0.45 -21.23
C ASP A 116 -4.74 1.90 -21.69
N GLU A 117 -5.42 2.89 -21.10
CA GLU A 117 -5.26 4.31 -21.45
C GLU A 117 -4.36 5.07 -20.47
N LEU A 118 -3.04 4.98 -20.69
CA LEU A 118 -2.00 5.63 -19.87
C LEU A 118 -1.79 7.13 -20.13
N VAL A 119 -2.50 7.75 -21.08
CA VAL A 119 -2.30 9.18 -21.44
C VAL A 119 -3.60 9.99 -21.55
N SER A 120 -4.68 9.46 -22.14
CA SER A 120 -6.00 10.14 -22.23
C SER A 120 -6.78 10.14 -20.90
N HIS A 121 -6.70 9.05 -20.12
CA HIS A 121 -7.14 8.93 -18.71
C HIS A 121 -5.94 8.69 -17.76
N GLY A 122 -4.76 9.12 -18.24
CA GLY A 122 -3.49 8.44 -18.03
C GLY A 122 -2.80 8.53 -16.69
N LEU A 123 -2.97 9.66 -16.01
CA LEU A 123 -2.39 9.86 -14.69
C LEU A 123 -3.11 9.00 -13.64
N ALA A 124 -4.42 8.77 -13.77
CA ALA A 124 -5.16 7.89 -12.87
C ALA A 124 -4.70 6.43 -13.00
N GLY A 125 -4.53 5.98 -14.24
CA GLY A 125 -4.01 4.65 -14.56
C GLY A 125 -2.59 4.43 -14.02
N LEU A 126 -1.67 5.34 -14.35
CA LEU A 126 -0.28 5.31 -13.87
C LEU A 126 -0.20 5.35 -12.34
N THR A 127 -0.97 6.23 -11.70
CA THR A 127 -0.99 6.34 -10.22
C THR A 127 -1.47 5.03 -9.59
N THR A 128 -2.48 4.38 -10.16
CA THR A 128 -2.99 3.10 -9.66
C THR A 128 -1.94 1.99 -9.78
N TRP A 129 -1.23 1.92 -10.89
CA TRP A 129 -0.15 0.93 -11.06
C TRP A 129 1.04 1.21 -10.16
N LEU A 130 1.44 2.47 -9.98
CA LEU A 130 2.48 2.85 -9.03
C LEU A 130 2.09 2.53 -7.58
N LEU A 131 0.80 2.66 -7.24
CA LEU A 131 0.25 2.29 -5.95
C LEU A 131 0.37 0.78 -5.70
N ILE A 132 -0.05 -0.04 -6.67
CA ILE A 132 0.09 -1.50 -6.61
C ILE A 132 1.57 -1.90 -6.53
N ALA A 133 2.43 -1.32 -7.37
CA ALA A 133 3.86 -1.60 -7.41
C ALA A 133 4.56 -1.23 -6.10
N SER A 134 4.21 -0.08 -5.50
CA SER A 134 4.74 0.33 -4.19
C SER A 134 4.34 -0.65 -3.09
N ALA A 135 3.06 -1.02 -3.02
CA ALA A 135 2.55 -1.99 -2.05
C ALA A 135 3.22 -3.36 -2.19
N ALA A 136 3.30 -3.90 -3.41
CA ALA A 136 3.97 -5.16 -3.71
C ALA A 136 5.44 -5.12 -3.32
N SER A 137 6.15 -4.05 -3.67
CA SER A 137 7.55 -3.83 -3.32
C SER A 137 7.77 -3.77 -1.80
N GLY A 138 6.88 -3.13 -1.05
CA GLY A 138 6.95 -3.02 0.42
C GLY A 138 6.77 -4.38 1.11
N VAL A 139 5.78 -5.15 0.68
CA VAL A 139 5.55 -6.53 1.14
C VAL A 139 6.77 -7.40 0.85
N PHE A 140 7.22 -7.38 -0.41
CA PHE A 140 8.33 -8.21 -0.86
C PHE A 140 9.60 -7.93 -0.05
N GLY A 141 9.91 -6.66 0.18
CA GLY A 141 11.06 -6.25 0.99
C GLY A 141 10.98 -6.63 2.47
N ARG A 142 9.78 -6.69 3.04
CA ARG A 142 9.62 -7.06 4.45
C ARG A 142 9.71 -8.57 4.66
N TYR A 143 9.10 -9.36 3.77
CA TYR A 143 8.87 -10.78 4.00
C TYR A 143 9.75 -11.71 3.16
N LEU A 144 10.06 -11.35 1.91
CA LEU A 144 10.87 -12.19 1.02
C LEU A 144 12.36 -11.89 1.11
N TYR A 145 12.75 -10.62 1.33
CA TYR A 145 14.16 -10.21 1.46
C TYR A 145 14.96 -11.05 2.46
N LYS A 146 14.39 -11.33 3.64
CA LYS A 146 15.08 -12.08 4.71
C LYS A 146 15.20 -13.58 4.45
N ARG A 147 14.48 -14.11 3.46
CA ARG A 147 14.37 -15.55 3.19
C ARG A 147 15.12 -16.00 1.94
N LEU A 148 15.61 -15.09 1.10
CA LEU A 148 16.28 -15.40 -0.17
C LEU A 148 17.75 -14.91 -0.19
N PRO A 149 18.67 -15.64 0.47
CA PRO A 149 20.09 -15.26 0.54
C PRO A 149 20.77 -15.21 -0.84
N ALA A 150 20.33 -16.02 -1.81
CA ALA A 150 20.89 -16.09 -3.16
C ALA A 150 20.71 -14.79 -3.99
N MET A 151 19.75 -13.94 -3.61
CA MET A 151 19.43 -12.70 -4.34
C MET A 151 19.91 -11.43 -3.64
N LYS A 152 20.76 -11.55 -2.61
CA LYS A 152 21.28 -10.41 -1.82
C LYS A 152 21.84 -9.26 -2.68
N ARG A 153 22.54 -9.57 -3.78
CA ARG A 153 23.16 -8.56 -4.67
C ARG A 153 22.13 -7.73 -5.44
N ILE A 154 21.11 -8.39 -5.99
CA ILE A 154 19.99 -7.74 -6.69
C ILE A 154 19.15 -6.93 -5.68
N PHE A 155 18.93 -7.48 -4.48
CA PHE A 155 18.17 -6.82 -3.42
C PHE A 155 18.91 -5.73 -2.66
N GLY A 156 20.20 -5.49 -2.94
CA GLY A 156 20.92 -4.31 -2.47
C GLY A 156 20.24 -3.00 -2.90
N TYR A 157 19.57 -3.02 -4.06
CA TYR A 157 18.83 -1.90 -4.62
C TYR A 157 17.36 -1.84 -4.19
N TRP A 158 16.85 -2.80 -3.40
CA TRP A 158 15.44 -2.84 -3.05
C TRP A 158 14.95 -1.54 -2.38
N LYS A 159 15.67 -1.09 -1.36
CA LYS A 159 15.29 0.11 -0.59
C LYS A 159 15.26 1.37 -1.46
N PRO A 160 16.30 1.70 -2.26
CA PRO A 160 16.23 2.85 -3.16
C PRO A 160 15.14 2.69 -4.22
N SER A 161 14.94 1.50 -4.80
CA SER A 161 13.86 1.27 -5.77
C SER A 161 12.47 1.45 -5.15
N HIS A 162 12.22 0.94 -3.95
CA HIS A 162 10.95 1.12 -3.24
C HIS A 162 10.68 2.60 -2.94
N LEU A 163 11.71 3.34 -2.51
CA LEU A 163 11.62 4.79 -2.30
C LEU A 163 11.36 5.54 -3.61
N ALA A 164 12.01 5.16 -4.71
CA ALA A 164 11.80 5.76 -6.03
C ALA A 164 10.37 5.55 -6.53
N ILE A 165 9.86 4.31 -6.48
CA ILE A 165 8.48 3.98 -6.88
C ILE A 165 7.48 4.76 -6.02
N THR A 166 7.71 4.82 -4.71
CA THR A 166 6.83 5.56 -3.79
C THR A 166 6.89 7.07 -4.04
N GLY A 167 8.06 7.62 -4.34
CA GLY A 167 8.22 9.02 -4.73
C GLY A 167 7.47 9.35 -6.03
N LEU A 168 7.59 8.48 -7.03
CA LEU A 168 6.85 8.58 -8.30
C LEU A 168 5.34 8.48 -8.09
N LEU A 169 4.88 7.60 -7.19
CA LEU A 169 3.48 7.51 -6.81
C LEU A 169 2.95 8.84 -6.28
N PHE A 170 3.62 9.44 -5.29
CA PHE A 170 3.18 10.73 -4.74
C PHE A 170 3.21 11.84 -5.79
N PHE A 171 4.24 11.86 -6.64
CA PHE A 171 4.34 12.83 -7.72
C PHE A 171 3.17 12.69 -8.72
N ALA A 172 2.92 11.48 -9.23
CA ALA A 172 1.82 11.20 -10.14
C ALA A 172 0.46 11.49 -9.49
N ALA A 173 0.29 11.14 -8.21
CA ALA A 173 -0.92 11.44 -7.44
C ALA A 173 -1.15 12.94 -7.30
N SER A 174 -0.11 13.74 -7.02
CA SER A 174 -0.23 15.20 -6.96
C SER A 174 -0.68 15.80 -8.28
N ILE A 175 -0.09 15.38 -9.40
CA ILE A 175 -0.51 15.86 -10.73
C ILE A 175 -1.93 15.39 -11.04
N HIS A 176 -2.27 14.14 -10.72
CA HIS A 176 -3.62 13.62 -10.89
C HIS A 176 -4.63 14.46 -10.10
N MET A 177 -4.35 14.81 -8.85
CA MET A 177 -5.21 15.64 -8.03
C MET A 177 -5.37 17.06 -8.61
N THR A 178 -4.32 17.67 -9.16
CA THR A 178 -4.44 19.04 -9.72
C THR A 178 -5.09 19.07 -11.09
N THR A 179 -5.00 17.98 -11.86
CA THR A 179 -5.57 17.89 -13.22
C THR A 179 -6.99 17.28 -13.22
N ALA A 180 -7.36 16.50 -12.21
CA ALA A 180 -8.70 15.91 -12.10
C ALA A 180 -9.81 16.92 -11.76
N PHE A 181 -9.46 18.11 -11.26
CA PHE A 181 -10.40 19.21 -11.02
C PHE A 181 -10.22 20.39 -11.99
N GLY A 182 -9.41 20.22 -13.04
CA GLY A 182 -9.23 21.24 -14.07
C GLY A 182 -10.45 21.26 -15.00
N ASN A 183 -11.10 22.43 -15.08
CA ASN A 183 -12.07 22.76 -16.12
C ASN A 183 -11.47 22.64 -17.52
#